data_AF-A0A7X8KMX8-F1
#
_entry.id   AF-A0A7X8KMX8-F1
#
_cell.length_a   1.000
_cell.length_b   1.000
_cell.length_c   1.000
_cell.angle_alpha   90.00
_cell.angle_beta   90.00
_cell.angle_gamma   90.00
#
_symmetry.space_group_name_H-M   'P 1'
#
loop_
_entity.id
_entity.type
_entity.pdbx_description
1 polymer ?
#
loop_
_entity_poly.entity_id
_entity_poly.type
_entity_poly.pdbx_seq_one_letter_code
_entity_poly.pdbx_strand_id
1 'polypeptide(L)'
;SKESLISFLNEISSADSDRDRFAALIDYKGILSSGEALMLLGVEKNALESAVSSLDAKGRIYVIKTGDTFYVSSGRVSRFKDLLMSELRKFHSEHPERRGMEADEAGKCLSVGDPRFLKELLKIFIRDKWLVLDGDRYRLSDFEPFDEARFFSGVSRLREFVLSAGYSTPSIEESRAALGISDREMSRIITYLKEKKDLALIGDGYLLLSDIEEDLRKKLAGIEGEITLAGIRDLTGSSRKYILPILEYFDSKGITRRVGDKRLLLKK
;
A
#
# COMPACT_ATOMS: atom_id res chain seq x y z
N SER A 1 -3.72 2.66 37.86
CA SER A 1 -4.27 3.85 38.56
C SER A 1 -4.80 3.41 39.92
N LYS A 2 -5.16 4.34 40.83
CA LYS A 2 -5.79 3.98 42.12
C LYS A 2 -7.06 3.15 41.90
N GLU A 3 -7.86 3.51 40.91
CA GLU A 3 -9.07 2.77 40.51
C GLU A 3 -8.76 1.35 40.01
N SER A 4 -7.73 1.17 39.16
CA SER A 4 -7.37 -0.17 38.68
C SER A 4 -6.84 -1.07 39.79
N LEU A 5 -6.14 -0.50 40.79
CA LEU A 5 -5.68 -1.24 41.96
C LEU A 5 -6.86 -1.66 42.85
N ILE A 6 -7.86 -0.78 43.05
CA ILE A 6 -9.07 -1.11 43.82
C ILE A 6 -9.88 -2.20 43.12
N SER A 7 -10.07 -2.10 41.80
CA SER A 7 -10.75 -3.14 41.01
C SER A 7 -10.06 -4.50 41.16
N PHE A 8 -8.73 -4.51 41.00
CA PHE A 8 -7.91 -5.71 41.17
C PHE A 8 -8.03 -6.33 42.57
N LEU A 9 -7.95 -5.51 43.63
CA LEU A 9 -8.07 -6.00 45.01
C LEU A 9 -9.45 -6.58 45.29
N ASN A 10 -10.51 -5.99 44.72
CA ASN A 10 -11.88 -6.50 44.83
C ASN A 10 -12.08 -7.81 44.04
N GLU A 11 -11.48 -7.93 42.86
CA GLU A 11 -11.52 -9.16 42.06
C GLU A 11 -10.75 -10.30 42.72
N ILE A 12 -9.58 -10.03 43.30
CA ILE A 12 -8.82 -11.05 44.05
C ILE A 12 -9.55 -11.48 45.32
N SER A 13 -10.18 -10.56 46.06
CA SER A 13 -10.87 -10.90 47.31
C SER A 13 -12.14 -11.71 47.10
N SER A 14 -12.71 -11.66 45.89
CA SER A 14 -13.90 -12.42 45.48
C SER A 14 -13.59 -13.65 44.61
N ALA A 15 -12.31 -13.95 44.36
CA ALA A 15 -11.91 -15.05 43.49
C ALA A 15 -11.94 -16.41 44.22
N ASP A 16 -12.87 -17.27 43.82
CA ASP A 16 -13.06 -18.61 44.40
C ASP A 16 -12.09 -19.68 43.85
N SER A 17 -11.28 -19.35 42.84
CA SER A 17 -10.36 -20.30 42.20
C SER A 17 -8.99 -19.68 41.86
N ASP A 18 -7.96 -20.52 41.77
CA ASP A 18 -6.62 -20.12 41.31
C ASP A 18 -6.67 -19.49 39.91
N ARG A 19 -7.58 -19.97 39.06
CA ARG A 19 -7.80 -19.42 37.71
C ARG A 19 -8.28 -17.98 37.77
N ASP A 20 -9.25 -17.68 38.63
CA ASP A 20 -9.83 -16.34 38.72
C ASP A 20 -8.85 -15.37 39.40
N ARG A 21 -8.07 -15.84 40.39
CA ARG A 21 -6.94 -15.10 40.97
C ARG A 21 -5.87 -14.77 39.92
N PHE A 22 -5.48 -15.75 39.09
CA PHE A 22 -4.52 -15.51 38.01
C PHE A 22 -5.08 -14.54 36.96
N ALA A 23 -6.35 -14.67 36.58
CA ALA A 23 -7.01 -13.77 35.63
C ALA A 23 -7.00 -12.31 36.12
N ALA A 24 -7.38 -12.06 37.37
CA ALA A 24 -7.33 -10.72 37.97
C ALA A 24 -5.89 -10.18 38.01
N LEU A 25 -4.91 -11.04 38.36
CA LEU A 25 -3.50 -10.66 38.44
C LEU A 25 -2.92 -10.28 37.07
N ILE A 26 -3.17 -11.07 36.02
CA ILE A 26 -2.66 -10.79 34.68
C ILE A 26 -3.36 -9.59 34.05
N ASP A 27 -4.64 -9.37 34.32
CA ASP A 27 -5.37 -8.19 33.84
C ASP A 27 -4.85 -6.90 34.49
N TYR A 28 -4.50 -6.96 35.78
CA TYR A 28 -3.89 -5.84 36.49
C TYR A 28 -2.44 -5.55 36.05
N LYS A 29 -1.60 -6.59 35.95
CA LYS A 29 -0.17 -6.46 35.63
C LYS A 29 0.10 -6.31 34.13
N GLY A 30 -0.75 -6.87 33.29
CA GLY A 30 -0.64 -6.88 31.83
C GLY A 30 0.37 -7.89 31.29
N ILE A 31 1.55 -8.01 31.90
CA ILE A 31 2.61 -8.97 31.54
C ILE A 31 3.18 -9.58 32.82
N LEU A 32 3.35 -10.90 32.84
CA LEU A 32 4.00 -11.63 33.94
C LEU A 32 4.87 -12.74 33.38
N SER A 33 6.05 -12.93 33.95
CA SER A 33 6.79 -14.18 33.76
C SER A 33 6.13 -15.32 34.53
N SER A 34 6.39 -16.57 34.12
CA SER A 34 5.88 -17.76 34.80
C SER A 34 6.37 -17.85 36.24
N GLY A 35 7.63 -17.50 36.50
CA GLY A 35 8.18 -17.45 37.85
C GLY A 35 7.50 -16.42 38.76
N GLU A 36 7.27 -15.20 38.25
CA GLU A 36 6.54 -14.17 39.00
C GLU A 36 5.09 -14.56 39.28
N ALA A 37 4.41 -15.20 38.31
CA ALA A 37 3.04 -15.66 38.49
C ALA A 37 2.95 -16.72 39.61
N LEU A 38 3.87 -17.69 39.64
CA LEU A 38 3.94 -18.70 40.70
C LEU A 38 4.21 -18.05 42.07
N MET A 39 5.16 -17.12 42.13
CA MET A 39 5.53 -16.44 43.37
C MET A 39 4.38 -15.60 43.94
N LEU A 40 3.68 -14.83 43.10
CA LEU A 40 2.62 -13.92 43.53
C LEU A 40 1.31 -14.65 43.90
N LEU A 41 1.02 -15.77 43.23
CA LEU A 41 -0.19 -16.55 43.50
C LEU A 41 -0.01 -17.57 44.63
N GLY A 42 1.24 -18.01 44.88
CA GLY A 42 1.54 -19.05 45.86
C GLY A 42 0.97 -20.41 45.48
N VAL A 43 0.87 -20.72 44.19
CA VAL A 43 0.26 -21.96 43.65
C VAL A 43 1.31 -22.90 43.07
N GLU A 44 0.96 -24.18 42.97
CA GLU A 44 1.79 -25.15 42.26
C GLU A 44 1.78 -24.93 40.74
N LYS A 45 2.86 -25.37 40.08
CA LYS A 45 3.04 -25.23 38.63
C LYS A 45 1.87 -25.80 37.82
N ASN A 46 1.39 -26.98 38.19
CA ASN A 46 0.29 -27.64 37.47
C ASN A 46 -1.03 -26.83 37.55
N ALA A 47 -1.29 -26.18 38.70
CA ALA A 47 -2.46 -25.35 38.87
C ALA A 47 -2.39 -24.10 37.99
N LEU A 48 -1.22 -23.46 37.92
CA LEU A 48 -0.99 -22.32 37.03
C LEU A 48 -1.11 -22.71 35.55
N GLU A 49 -0.52 -23.84 35.14
CA GLU A 49 -0.61 -24.33 33.76
C GLU A 49 -2.07 -24.61 33.36
N SER A 50 -2.86 -25.22 34.24
CA SER A 50 -4.30 -25.43 34.01
C SER A 50 -5.07 -24.11 33.87
N ALA A 51 -4.77 -23.12 34.72
CA ALA A 51 -5.36 -21.79 34.63
C ALA A 51 -4.99 -21.09 33.32
N VAL A 52 -3.72 -21.11 32.94
CA VAL A 52 -3.20 -20.55 31.67
C VAL A 52 -3.89 -21.21 30.49
N SER A 53 -3.91 -22.54 30.41
CA SER A 53 -4.57 -23.25 29.30
C SER A 53 -6.05 -22.89 29.19
N SER A 54 -6.75 -22.76 30.31
CA SER A 54 -8.16 -22.33 30.28
C SER A 54 -8.35 -20.89 29.79
N LEU A 55 -7.45 -19.97 30.12
CA LEU A 55 -7.55 -18.56 29.72
C LEU A 55 -7.09 -18.34 28.27
N ASP A 56 -6.05 -19.06 27.84
CA ASP A 56 -5.53 -19.04 26.46
C ASP A 56 -6.57 -19.60 25.48
N ALA A 57 -7.24 -20.71 25.84
CA ALA A 57 -8.35 -21.26 25.06
C ALA A 57 -9.55 -20.29 24.93
N LYS A 58 -9.71 -19.37 25.88
CA LYS A 58 -10.73 -18.30 25.86
C LYS A 58 -10.21 -17.01 25.19
N GLY A 59 -8.98 -16.98 24.68
CA GLY A 59 -8.36 -15.80 24.09
C GLY A 59 -8.14 -14.64 25.06
N ARG A 60 -8.13 -14.90 26.37
CA ARG A 60 -7.92 -13.87 27.40
C ARG A 60 -6.45 -13.56 27.66
N ILE A 61 -5.57 -14.47 27.32
CA ILE A 61 -4.13 -14.30 27.46
C ILE A 61 -3.42 -14.80 26.21
N TYR A 62 -2.17 -14.39 26.07
CA TYR A 62 -1.21 -14.89 25.10
C TYR A 62 0.02 -15.41 25.83
N VAL A 63 0.57 -16.53 25.37
CA VAL A 63 1.79 -17.13 25.93
C VAL A 63 2.96 -16.89 24.98
N ILE A 64 3.98 -16.17 25.45
CA ILE A 64 5.20 -15.86 24.69
C ILE A 64 6.39 -16.61 25.32
N LYS A 65 7.09 -17.42 24.52
CA LYS A 65 8.23 -18.24 24.98
C LYS A 65 9.52 -17.79 24.31
N THR A 66 10.43 -17.18 25.06
CA THR A 66 11.70 -16.58 24.53
C THR A 66 12.97 -17.15 25.18
N GLY A 67 12.78 -18.07 26.12
CA GLY A 67 13.74 -18.65 27.05
C GLY A 67 13.00 -18.88 28.36
N ASP A 68 12.45 -17.79 28.89
CA ASP A 68 11.39 -17.80 29.90
C ASP A 68 10.00 -17.81 29.24
N THR A 69 8.99 -18.19 30.01
CA THR A 69 7.58 -18.11 29.59
C THR A 69 6.95 -16.85 30.16
N PHE A 70 6.43 -16.00 29.28
CA PHE A 70 5.67 -14.82 29.63
C PHE A 70 4.20 -15.00 29.29
N TYR A 71 3.33 -14.55 30.17
CA TYR A 71 1.90 -14.42 29.97
C TYR A 71 1.59 -12.95 29.73
N VAL A 72 0.79 -12.67 28.70
CA VAL A 72 0.38 -11.31 28.33
C VAL A 72 -1.14 -11.27 28.27
N SER A 73 -1.79 -10.35 28.98
CA SER A 73 -3.24 -10.22 28.90
C SER A 73 -3.68 -9.75 27.51
N SER A 74 -4.86 -10.17 27.07
CA SER A 74 -5.45 -9.71 25.81
C SER A 74 -5.63 -8.19 25.80
N GLY A 75 -5.97 -7.59 26.94
CA GLY A 75 -6.03 -6.14 27.10
C GLY A 75 -4.68 -5.45 26.86
N ARG A 76 -3.57 -6.06 27.31
CA ARG A 76 -2.22 -5.54 27.04
C ARG A 76 -1.83 -5.68 25.56
N VAL A 77 -2.15 -6.82 24.94
CA VAL A 77 -1.94 -7.02 23.50
C VAL A 77 -2.74 -6.02 22.67
N SER A 78 -4.00 -5.73 23.04
CA SER A 78 -4.80 -4.70 22.39
C SER A 78 -4.15 -3.32 22.47
N ARG A 79 -3.64 -2.93 23.65
CA ARG A 79 -2.92 -1.66 23.80
C ARG A 79 -1.66 -1.59 22.94
N PHE A 80 -0.89 -2.68 22.85
CA PHE A 80 0.26 -2.74 21.95
C PHE A 80 -0.16 -2.61 20.49
N LYS A 81 -1.25 -3.26 20.08
CA LYS A 81 -1.82 -3.11 18.74
C LYS A 81 -2.19 -1.67 18.46
N ASP A 82 -2.92 -1.01 19.35
CA ASP A 82 -3.38 0.37 19.16
C ASP A 82 -2.20 1.34 19.05
N LEU A 83 -1.19 1.19 19.91
CA LEU A 83 0.04 1.98 19.89
C LEU A 83 0.81 1.80 18.57
N LEU A 84 1.12 0.55 18.21
CA LEU A 84 1.89 0.27 16.98
C LEU A 84 1.12 0.66 15.73
N MET A 85 -0.19 0.44 15.68
CA MET A 85 -1.02 0.84 14.55
C MET A 85 -1.05 2.36 14.39
N SER A 86 -1.18 3.12 15.49
CA SER A 86 -1.09 4.58 15.46
C SER A 86 0.28 5.06 14.96
N GLU A 87 1.37 4.47 15.47
CA GLU A 87 2.72 4.86 15.08
C GLU A 87 3.01 4.51 13.62
N LEU A 88 2.58 3.34 13.14
CA LEU A 88 2.71 2.97 11.74
C LEU A 88 1.93 3.91 10.82
N ARG A 89 0.72 4.34 11.21
CA ARG A 89 -0.03 5.34 10.42
C ARG A 89 0.75 6.64 10.29
N LYS A 90 1.34 7.12 11.38
CA LYS A 90 2.19 8.32 11.38
C LYS A 90 3.43 8.11 10.51
N PHE A 91 4.16 7.02 10.73
CA PHE A 91 5.35 6.66 9.96
C PHE A 91 5.09 6.61 8.45
N HIS A 92 4.01 5.95 8.03
CA HIS A 92 3.64 5.86 6.62
C HIS A 92 3.28 7.21 5.99
N SER A 93 2.72 8.13 6.79
CA SER A 93 2.42 9.49 6.31
C SER A 93 3.66 10.37 6.19
N GLU A 94 4.64 10.19 7.08
CA GLU A 94 5.89 10.95 7.10
C GLU A 94 6.93 10.39 6.10
N HIS A 95 6.87 9.08 5.85
CA HIS A 95 7.80 8.34 5.00
C HIS A 95 7.08 7.37 4.04
N PRO A 96 6.22 7.87 3.12
CA PRO A 96 5.44 7.03 2.21
C PRO A 96 6.32 6.16 1.30
N GLU A 97 7.57 6.57 1.03
CA GLU A 97 8.54 5.85 0.21
C GLU A 97 9.12 4.61 0.90
N ARG A 98 9.08 4.56 2.24
CA ARG A 98 9.66 3.46 3.01
C ARG A 98 8.73 2.25 3.02
N ARG A 99 9.32 1.05 2.96
CA ARG A 99 8.57 -0.21 2.95
C ARG A 99 7.88 -0.55 4.27
N GLY A 100 8.24 0.15 5.35
CA GLY A 100 7.71 -0.05 6.69
C GLY A 100 8.74 0.33 7.75
N MET A 101 8.37 0.09 9.00
CA MET A 101 9.15 0.37 10.21
C MET A 101 10.08 -0.79 10.55
N GLU A 102 11.27 -0.52 11.11
CA GLU A 102 12.19 -1.57 11.58
C GLU A 102 11.70 -2.25 12.87
N ALA A 103 12.21 -3.45 13.14
CA ALA A 103 11.96 -4.14 14.40
C ALA A 103 12.36 -3.28 15.61
N ASP A 104 13.53 -2.63 15.58
CA ASP A 104 14.03 -1.82 16.70
C ASP A 104 13.16 -0.58 16.96
N GLU A 105 12.64 0.05 15.90
CA GLU A 105 11.70 1.18 16.01
C GLU A 105 10.35 0.72 16.60
N ALA A 106 9.82 -0.42 16.13
CA ALA A 106 8.62 -1.01 16.70
C ALA A 106 8.82 -1.39 18.19
N GLY A 107 9.99 -1.91 18.55
CA GLY A 107 10.36 -2.21 19.93
C GLY A 107 10.39 -0.97 20.82
N LYS A 108 11.00 0.12 20.35
CA LYS A 108 11.00 1.42 21.03
C LYS A 108 9.59 1.97 21.22
N CYS A 109 8.76 1.95 20.18
CA CYS A 109 7.35 2.36 20.23
C CYS A 109 6.57 1.59 21.31
N LEU A 110 6.75 0.26 21.35
CA LEU A 110 6.07 -0.61 22.31
C LEU A 110 6.71 -0.62 23.70
N SER A 111 7.85 0.05 23.89
CA SER A 111 8.68 -0.05 25.10
C SER A 111 9.05 -1.50 25.46
N VAL A 112 9.35 -2.30 24.43
CA VAL A 112 9.76 -3.71 24.56
C VAL A 112 11.25 -3.80 24.22
N GLY A 113 12.06 -4.10 25.24
CA GLY A 113 13.52 -4.19 25.10
C GLY A 113 14.06 -5.55 24.68
N ASP A 114 13.34 -6.66 24.95
CA ASP A 114 13.75 -8.00 24.54
C ASP A 114 13.37 -8.26 23.06
N PRO A 115 14.35 -8.42 22.14
CA PRO A 115 14.08 -8.65 20.73
C PRO A 115 13.33 -9.96 20.47
N ARG A 116 13.54 -10.99 21.31
CA ARG A 116 12.84 -12.28 21.15
C ARG A 116 11.37 -12.13 21.51
N PHE A 117 11.07 -11.45 22.61
CA PHE A 117 9.70 -11.15 23.02
C PHE A 117 8.99 -10.31 21.98
N LEU A 118 9.65 -9.27 21.48
CA LEU A 118 9.12 -8.42 20.42
C LEU A 118 8.77 -9.23 19.18
N LYS A 119 9.67 -10.10 18.72
CA LYS A 119 9.44 -10.93 17.53
C LYS A 119 8.21 -11.84 17.69
N GLU A 120 8.04 -12.48 18.84
CA GLU A 120 6.86 -13.30 19.10
C GLU A 120 5.58 -12.47 19.20
N LEU A 121 5.64 -11.27 19.80
CA LEU A 121 4.51 -10.34 19.82
C LEU A 121 4.10 -9.90 18.41
N LEU A 122 5.06 -9.53 17.56
CA LEU A 122 4.78 -9.12 16.18
C LEU A 122 4.22 -10.27 15.33
N LYS A 123 4.63 -11.52 15.59
CA LYS A 123 4.03 -12.71 14.95
C LYS A 123 2.55 -12.85 15.28
N ILE A 124 2.12 -12.52 16.49
CA ILE A 124 0.69 -12.49 16.86
C ILE A 124 -0.05 -11.50 15.95
N PHE A 125 0.49 -10.29 15.77
CA PHE A 125 -0.11 -9.27 14.91
C PHE A 125 -0.13 -9.62 13.43
N ILE A 126 0.90 -10.31 12.94
CA ILE A 126 0.93 -10.85 11.58
C ILE A 126 -0.14 -11.93 11.39
N ARG A 127 -0.29 -12.82 12.38
CA ARG A 127 -1.36 -13.84 12.38
C ARG A 127 -2.75 -13.21 12.37
N ASP A 128 -2.90 -12.08 13.05
CA ASP A 128 -4.13 -11.27 13.07
C ASP A 128 -4.34 -10.44 11.79
N LYS A 129 -3.44 -10.57 10.79
CA LYS A 129 -3.52 -10.05 9.41
C LYS A 129 -3.53 -8.54 9.24
N TRP A 130 -3.45 -7.75 10.32
CA TRP A 130 -3.39 -6.29 10.20
C TRP A 130 -1.95 -5.77 10.00
N LEU A 131 -0.95 -6.56 10.42
CA LEU A 131 0.48 -6.27 10.27
C LEU A 131 1.10 -7.19 9.20
N VAL A 132 1.96 -6.64 8.35
CA VAL A 132 2.68 -7.37 7.30
C VAL A 132 4.18 -7.20 7.51
N LEU A 133 4.91 -8.31 7.45
CA LEU A 133 6.37 -8.32 7.35
C LEU A 133 6.76 -8.30 5.86
N ASP A 134 7.36 -7.20 5.43
CA ASP A 134 7.84 -6.96 4.07
C ASP A 134 9.37 -6.90 4.07
N GLY A 135 10.00 -8.05 3.82
CA GLY A 135 11.43 -8.24 4.02
C GLY A 135 11.78 -8.23 5.52
N ASP A 136 12.45 -7.18 5.98
CA ASP A 136 12.85 -6.92 7.36
C ASP A 136 12.02 -5.80 8.03
N ARG A 137 11.03 -5.26 7.31
CA ARG A 137 10.19 -4.12 7.76
C ARG A 137 8.77 -4.55 8.08
N TYR A 138 8.15 -3.86 9.03
CA TYR A 138 6.76 -4.05 9.40
C TYR A 138 5.91 -2.89 8.89
N ARG A 139 4.82 -3.20 8.20
CA ARG A 139 3.84 -2.21 7.73
C ARG A 139 2.42 -2.66 7.98
N LEU A 140 1.49 -1.72 7.88
CA LEU A 140 0.08 -2.04 7.90
C LEU A 140 -0.30 -2.78 6.62
N SER A 141 -1.25 -3.71 6.74
CA SER A 141 -1.73 -4.51 5.62
C SER A 141 -2.35 -3.67 4.49
N ASP A 142 -2.93 -2.53 4.82
CA ASP A 142 -3.55 -1.56 3.89
C ASP A 142 -2.57 -0.52 3.35
N PHE A 143 -1.33 -0.49 3.85
CA PHE A 143 -0.31 0.44 3.36
C PHE A 143 0.48 -0.16 2.20
N GLU A 144 0.54 0.58 1.10
CA GLU A 144 1.42 0.29 -0.02
C GLU A 144 2.47 1.40 -0.14
N PRO A 145 3.77 1.07 -0.06
CA PRO A 145 4.83 2.06 -0.21
C PRO A 145 4.74 2.78 -1.56
N PHE A 146 4.87 4.10 -1.52
CA PHE A 146 4.82 4.96 -2.69
C PHE A 146 5.90 6.04 -2.63
N ASP A 147 6.84 5.93 -3.57
CA ASP A 147 7.84 6.97 -3.81
C ASP A 147 7.29 7.96 -4.85
N GLU A 148 6.73 9.07 -4.35
CA GLU A 148 6.11 10.11 -5.16
C GLU A 148 7.13 10.80 -6.10
N ALA A 149 8.36 11.04 -5.61
CA ALA A 149 9.40 11.68 -6.41
C ALA A 149 9.82 10.79 -7.59
N ARG A 150 10.04 9.50 -7.32
CA ARG A 150 10.31 8.51 -8.38
C ARG A 150 9.14 8.40 -9.35
N PHE A 151 7.91 8.38 -8.84
CA PHE A 151 6.72 8.31 -9.68
C PHE A 151 6.65 9.49 -10.65
N PHE A 152 6.75 10.73 -10.16
CA PHE A 152 6.71 11.90 -11.03
C PHE A 152 7.92 12.00 -11.96
N SER A 153 9.11 11.55 -11.53
CA SER A 153 10.25 11.40 -12.43
C SER A 153 9.93 10.43 -13.58
N GLY A 154 9.27 9.30 -13.30
CA GLY A 154 8.77 8.36 -14.30
C GLY A 154 7.74 8.98 -15.24
N VAL A 155 6.80 9.78 -14.70
CA VAL A 155 5.82 10.53 -15.51
C VAL A 155 6.54 11.47 -16.48
N SER A 156 7.48 12.29 -16.00
CA SER A 156 8.22 13.24 -16.83
C SER A 156 9.03 12.53 -17.92
N ARG A 157 9.75 11.46 -17.55
CA ARG A 157 10.52 10.66 -18.52
C ARG A 157 9.64 10.03 -19.59
N LEU A 158 8.47 9.51 -19.22
CA LEU A 158 7.51 8.99 -20.20
C LEU A 158 7.00 10.09 -21.12
N ARG A 159 6.62 11.25 -20.57
CA ARG A 159 6.16 12.39 -21.36
C ARG A 159 7.23 12.85 -22.35
N GLU A 160 8.46 13.06 -21.90
CA GLU A 160 9.59 13.45 -22.76
C GLU A 160 9.86 12.42 -23.86
N PHE A 161 9.84 11.13 -23.52
CA PHE A 161 10.04 10.07 -24.50
C PHE A 161 8.96 10.09 -25.59
N VAL A 162 7.68 10.18 -25.21
CA VAL A 162 6.56 10.23 -26.17
C VAL A 162 6.58 11.52 -26.98
N LEU A 163 6.85 12.68 -26.36
CA LEU A 163 6.94 13.96 -27.07
C LEU A 163 8.10 13.98 -28.07
N SER A 164 9.26 13.41 -27.73
CA SER A 164 10.40 13.33 -28.64
C SER A 164 10.13 12.43 -29.86
N ALA A 165 9.27 11.42 -29.70
CA ALA A 165 8.80 10.57 -30.81
C ALA A 165 7.74 11.27 -31.69
N GLY A 166 7.09 12.32 -31.16
CA GLY A 166 6.09 13.12 -31.87
C GLY A 166 4.95 12.27 -32.42
N TYR A 167 4.66 12.41 -33.71
CA TYR A 167 3.59 11.67 -34.38
C TYR A 167 3.88 10.18 -34.57
N SER A 168 5.13 9.76 -34.39
CA SER A 168 5.52 8.34 -34.39
C SER A 168 5.45 7.79 -32.97
N THR A 169 4.31 8.03 -32.30
CA THR A 169 4.17 7.75 -30.87
C THR A 169 4.42 6.26 -30.54
N PRO A 170 5.16 5.96 -29.45
CA PRO A 170 5.43 4.60 -29.03
C PRO A 170 4.22 3.92 -28.39
N SER A 171 4.24 2.59 -28.42
CA SER A 171 3.35 1.72 -27.64
C SER A 171 3.74 1.70 -26.15
N ILE A 172 2.86 1.15 -25.32
CA ILE A 172 3.15 0.86 -23.91
C ILE A 172 4.40 -0.02 -23.79
N GLU A 173 4.49 -1.09 -24.58
CA GLU A 173 5.58 -2.06 -24.55
C GLU A 173 6.91 -1.43 -24.97
N GLU A 174 6.93 -0.67 -26.07
CA GLU A 174 8.11 0.05 -26.55
C GLU A 174 8.59 1.06 -25.49
N SER A 175 7.68 1.83 -24.90
CA SER A 175 8.02 2.84 -23.88
C SER A 175 8.55 2.20 -22.60
N ARG A 176 7.95 1.08 -22.18
CA ARG A 176 8.38 0.32 -21.01
C ARG A 176 9.80 -0.22 -21.20
N ALA A 177 10.05 -0.84 -22.36
CA ALA A 177 11.34 -1.40 -22.71
C ALA A 177 12.42 -0.31 -22.81
N ALA A 178 12.12 0.83 -23.43
CA ALA A 178 13.05 1.94 -23.59
C ALA A 178 13.41 2.63 -22.27
N LEU A 179 12.44 2.79 -21.36
CA LEU A 179 12.63 3.54 -20.11
C LEU A 179 13.04 2.67 -18.92
N GLY A 180 12.94 1.34 -19.06
CA GLY A 180 13.23 0.38 -17.99
C GLY A 180 12.20 0.44 -16.85
N ILE A 181 10.96 0.80 -17.15
CA ILE A 181 9.87 0.95 -16.17
C ILE A 181 9.19 -0.41 -15.96
N SER A 182 8.77 -0.73 -14.73
CA SER A 182 8.02 -1.98 -14.46
C SER A 182 6.56 -1.90 -14.94
N ASP A 183 5.91 -3.04 -15.18
CA ASP A 183 4.49 -3.08 -15.61
C ASP A 183 3.56 -2.37 -14.63
N ARG A 184 3.81 -2.55 -13.33
CA ARG A 184 3.03 -1.91 -12.26
C ARG A 184 3.22 -0.40 -12.27
N GLU A 185 4.46 0.06 -12.38
CA GLU A 185 4.80 1.49 -12.41
C GLU A 185 4.23 2.17 -13.67
N MET A 186 4.37 1.53 -14.83
CA MET A 186 3.80 1.99 -16.10
C MET A 186 2.27 2.11 -16.04
N SER A 187 1.60 1.09 -15.50
CA SER A 187 0.14 1.08 -15.35
C SER A 187 -0.36 2.22 -14.45
N ARG A 188 0.39 2.55 -13.39
CA ARG A 188 0.09 3.69 -12.50
C ARG A 188 0.29 5.03 -13.23
N ILE A 189 1.38 5.19 -13.96
CA ILE A 189 1.68 6.41 -14.73
C ILE A 189 0.58 6.64 -15.78
N ILE A 190 0.20 5.61 -16.54
CA ILE A 190 -0.85 5.70 -17.55
C ILE A 190 -2.20 6.08 -16.91
N THR A 191 -2.57 5.42 -15.80
CA THR A 191 -3.81 5.76 -15.07
C THR A 191 -3.81 7.23 -14.65
N TYR A 192 -2.73 7.70 -14.03
CA TYR A 192 -2.58 9.09 -13.61
C TYR A 192 -2.72 10.08 -14.78
N LEU A 193 -2.02 9.84 -15.90
CA LEU A 193 -2.08 10.72 -17.08
C LEU A 193 -3.46 10.69 -17.75
N LYS A 194 -4.14 9.54 -17.78
CA LYS A 194 -5.51 9.41 -18.31
C LYS A 194 -6.52 10.17 -17.44
N GLU A 195 -6.41 10.10 -16.12
CA GLU A 195 -7.26 10.85 -15.18
C GLU A 195 -7.07 12.37 -15.34
N LYS A 196 -5.84 12.81 -15.59
CA LYS A 196 -5.52 14.21 -15.92
C LYS A 196 -5.97 14.63 -17.33
N LYS A 197 -6.40 13.67 -18.17
CA LYS A 197 -6.72 13.85 -19.59
C LYS A 197 -5.51 14.28 -20.44
N ASP A 198 -4.31 13.98 -19.96
CA ASP A 198 -3.05 14.28 -20.65
C ASP A 198 -2.61 13.16 -21.60
N LEU A 199 -3.23 11.99 -21.51
CA LEU A 199 -2.89 10.81 -22.30
C LEU A 199 -4.16 10.06 -22.73
N ALA A 200 -4.20 9.64 -23.99
CA ALA A 200 -5.13 8.68 -24.55
C ALA A 200 -4.38 7.44 -25.06
N LEU A 201 -5.01 6.28 -24.95
CA LEU A 201 -4.54 5.06 -25.62
C LEU A 201 -5.29 4.91 -26.94
N ILE A 202 -4.56 4.70 -28.03
CA ILE A 202 -5.13 4.58 -29.38
C ILE A 202 -4.63 3.31 -30.06
N GLY A 203 -5.43 2.79 -31.00
CA GLY A 203 -5.11 1.54 -31.70
C GLY A 203 -4.75 0.41 -30.72
N ASP A 204 -3.65 -0.28 -31.01
CA ASP A 204 -3.15 -1.42 -30.22
C ASP A 204 -2.28 -0.97 -29.02
N GLY A 205 -2.65 0.12 -28.35
CA GLY A 205 -1.95 0.58 -27.14
C GLY A 205 -0.86 1.64 -27.36
N TYR A 206 -0.98 2.46 -28.42
CA TYR A 206 -0.12 3.62 -28.64
C TYR A 206 -0.46 4.78 -27.69
N LEU A 207 0.57 5.52 -27.27
CA LEU A 207 0.47 6.59 -26.26
C LEU A 207 0.24 7.97 -26.90
N LEU A 208 -0.99 8.42 -27.04
CA LEU A 208 -1.26 9.76 -27.57
C LEU A 208 -1.32 10.80 -26.44
N LEU A 209 -0.28 11.63 -26.30
CA LEU A 209 -0.32 12.76 -25.39
C LEU A 209 -1.23 13.88 -25.91
N SER A 210 -1.88 14.60 -25.00
CA SER A 210 -2.73 15.76 -25.30
C SER A 210 -1.99 16.83 -26.10
N ASP A 211 -0.71 17.06 -25.82
CA ASP A 211 0.15 17.99 -26.56
C ASP A 211 0.24 17.63 -28.06
N ILE A 212 0.40 16.34 -28.38
CA ILE A 212 0.50 15.84 -29.76
C ILE A 212 -0.88 15.89 -30.44
N GLU A 213 -1.93 15.53 -29.71
CA GLU A 213 -3.32 15.66 -30.15
C GLU A 213 -3.65 17.12 -30.53
N GLU A 214 -3.34 18.08 -29.66
CA GLU A 214 -3.61 19.49 -29.89
C GLU A 214 -2.80 20.06 -31.05
N ASP A 215 -1.52 19.71 -31.17
CA ASP A 215 -0.67 20.13 -32.28
C ASP A 215 -1.22 19.61 -33.62
N LEU A 216 -1.60 18.33 -33.69
CA LEU A 216 -2.22 17.80 -34.91
C LEU A 216 -3.54 18.47 -35.21
N ARG A 217 -4.39 18.67 -34.20
CA ARG A 217 -5.68 19.35 -34.36
C ARG A 217 -5.51 20.75 -34.94
N LYS A 218 -4.53 21.53 -34.45
CA LYS A 218 -4.21 22.86 -34.99
C LYS A 218 -3.76 22.78 -36.45
N LYS A 219 -2.90 21.82 -36.80
CA LYS A 219 -2.47 21.59 -38.18
C LYS A 219 -3.62 21.20 -39.11
N LEU A 220 -4.54 20.35 -38.66
CA LEU A 220 -5.74 19.97 -39.43
C LEU A 220 -6.69 21.15 -39.64
N ALA A 221 -6.82 22.05 -38.67
CA ALA A 221 -7.65 23.25 -38.79
C ALA A 221 -7.16 24.23 -39.87
N GLY A 222 -5.87 24.18 -40.23
CA GLY A 222 -5.29 24.97 -41.32
C GLY A 222 -5.46 24.36 -42.71
N ILE A 223 -6.00 23.14 -42.84
CA ILE A 223 -6.19 22.49 -44.13
C ILE A 223 -7.53 22.96 -44.72
N GLU A 224 -7.48 23.60 -45.89
CA GLU A 224 -8.67 23.90 -46.67
C GLU A 224 -9.08 22.67 -47.48
N GLY A 225 -10.29 22.15 -47.24
CA GLY A 225 -10.87 21.04 -48.01
C GLY A 225 -10.72 19.66 -47.36
N GLU A 226 -10.49 18.64 -48.18
CA GLU A 226 -10.52 17.24 -47.75
C GLU A 226 -9.18 16.79 -47.15
N ILE A 227 -9.24 16.11 -46.01
CA ILE A 227 -8.08 15.58 -45.31
C ILE A 227 -7.81 14.15 -45.82
N THR A 228 -6.67 13.92 -46.47
CA THR A 228 -6.24 12.58 -46.89
C THR A 228 -5.18 12.00 -45.96
N LEU A 229 -5.16 10.68 -45.80
CA LEU A 229 -4.13 10.00 -45.00
C LEU A 229 -2.71 10.29 -45.52
N ALA A 230 -2.54 10.34 -46.85
CA ALA A 230 -1.26 10.68 -47.48
C ALA A 230 -0.83 12.12 -47.15
N GLY A 231 -1.75 13.08 -47.22
CA GLY A 231 -1.46 14.47 -46.86
C GLY A 231 -1.03 14.64 -45.41
N ILE A 232 -1.69 13.95 -44.47
CA ILE A 232 -1.28 14.02 -43.05
C ILE A 232 0.08 13.36 -42.84
N ARG A 233 0.34 12.21 -43.48
CA ARG A 233 1.65 11.57 -43.42
C ARG A 233 2.76 12.54 -43.85
N ASP A 234 2.56 13.23 -44.96
CA ASP A 234 3.54 14.17 -45.50
C ASP A 234 3.68 15.42 -44.61
N LEU A 235 2.57 15.90 -44.03
CA LEU A 235 2.55 17.02 -43.07
C LEU A 235 3.24 16.71 -41.74
N THR A 236 3.14 15.46 -41.28
CA THR A 236 3.64 15.02 -39.97
C THR A 236 5.03 14.38 -40.05
N GLY A 237 5.48 13.99 -41.25
CA GLY A 237 6.70 13.21 -41.45
C GLY A 237 6.64 11.80 -40.84
N SER A 238 5.46 11.34 -40.42
CA SER A 238 5.29 10.03 -39.78
C SER A 238 4.88 8.96 -40.81
N SER A 239 4.56 7.76 -40.35
CA SER A 239 4.10 6.66 -41.19
C SER A 239 2.61 6.41 -41.03
N ARG A 240 2.01 5.70 -42.00
CA ARG A 240 0.59 5.29 -41.94
C ARG A 240 0.28 4.48 -40.68
N LYS A 241 1.24 3.71 -40.18
CA LYS A 241 1.12 2.89 -38.96
C LYS A 241 0.71 3.73 -37.74
N TYR A 242 1.27 4.94 -37.59
CA TYR A 242 1.01 5.79 -36.43
C TYR A 242 -0.12 6.80 -36.68
N ILE A 243 -0.20 7.36 -37.89
CA ILE A 243 -1.20 8.37 -38.23
C ILE A 243 -2.62 7.78 -38.30
N LEU A 244 -2.76 6.55 -38.80
CA LEU A 244 -4.10 5.94 -38.95
C LEU A 244 -4.81 5.80 -37.58
N PRO A 245 -4.19 5.24 -36.53
CA PRO A 245 -4.79 5.20 -35.19
C PRO A 245 -5.16 6.58 -34.63
N ILE A 246 -4.32 7.61 -34.86
CA ILE A 246 -4.60 8.98 -34.37
C ILE A 246 -5.86 9.53 -35.05
N LEU A 247 -6.01 9.30 -36.36
CA LEU A 247 -7.19 9.75 -37.11
C LEU A 247 -8.45 8.98 -36.74
N GLU A 248 -8.35 7.68 -36.47
CA GLU A 248 -9.46 6.90 -35.96
C GLU A 248 -9.89 7.39 -34.57
N TYR A 249 -8.93 7.76 -33.73
CA TYR A 249 -9.22 8.41 -32.45
C TYR A 249 -9.91 9.77 -32.65
N PHE A 250 -9.47 10.60 -33.60
CA PHE A 250 -10.13 11.88 -33.92
C PHE A 250 -11.55 11.67 -34.47
N ASP A 251 -11.75 10.65 -35.29
CA ASP A 251 -13.07 10.24 -35.79
C ASP A 251 -13.98 9.85 -34.60
N SER A 252 -13.47 9.07 -33.64
CA SER A 252 -14.19 8.68 -32.43
C SER A 252 -14.57 9.85 -31.52
N LYS A 253 -13.74 10.90 -31.50
CA LYS A 253 -13.98 12.16 -30.78
C LYS A 253 -14.89 13.13 -31.53
N GLY A 254 -15.27 12.81 -32.77
CA GLY A 254 -16.05 13.69 -33.64
C GLY A 254 -15.27 14.94 -34.07
N ILE A 255 -13.93 14.88 -34.07
CA ILE A 255 -13.06 15.94 -34.59
C ILE A 255 -13.03 15.84 -36.12
N THR A 256 -12.86 14.64 -36.65
CA THR A 256 -12.93 14.33 -38.07
C THR A 256 -14.07 13.35 -38.36
N ARG A 257 -14.46 13.23 -39.64
CA ARG A 257 -15.35 12.18 -40.13
C ARG A 257 -14.82 11.62 -41.42
N ARG A 258 -14.64 10.30 -41.45
CA ARG A 258 -14.29 9.58 -42.66
C ARG A 258 -15.44 9.53 -43.67
N VAL A 259 -15.16 9.89 -44.92
CA VAL A 259 -16.06 9.81 -46.08
C VAL A 259 -15.25 9.18 -47.23
N GLY A 260 -15.47 7.88 -47.46
CA GLY A 260 -14.63 7.09 -48.37
C GLY A 260 -13.17 7.02 -47.92
N ASP A 261 -12.27 7.45 -48.80
CA ASP A 261 -10.81 7.49 -48.55
C ASP A 261 -10.31 8.81 -47.96
N LYS A 262 -11.24 9.71 -47.64
CA LYS A 262 -10.95 11.07 -47.16
C LYS A 262 -11.63 11.33 -45.82
N ARG A 263 -11.23 12.41 -45.16
CA ARG A 263 -11.80 12.89 -43.91
C ARG A 263 -12.22 14.35 -44.05
N LEU A 264 -13.34 14.68 -43.41
CA LEU A 264 -13.82 16.06 -43.26
C LEU A 264 -13.64 16.47 -41.80
N LEU A 265 -13.22 17.71 -41.56
CA LEU A 265 -13.16 18.27 -40.21
C LEU A 265 -14.59 18.64 -39.77
N LEU A 266 -15.05 18.10 -38.64
CA LEU A 266 -16.45 18.22 -38.22
C LEU A 266 -16.78 19.49 -37.42
N LYS A 267 -15.79 20.18 -36.82
CA LYS A 267 -15.98 21.48 -36.14
C LYS A 267 -14.70 22.33 -36.15
N LYS A 268 -14.85 23.65 -36.39
CA LYS A 268 -13.88 24.70 -36.04
C LYS A 268 -13.86 24.88 -34.52
#